data_AF-A0A1Q3C2C0-F1
#
_entry.id   AF-A0A1Q3C2C0-F1
#
_cell.length_a   1.000
_cell.length_b   1.000
_cell.length_c   1.000
_cell.angle_alpha   90.00
_cell.angle_beta   90.00
_cell.angle_gamma   90.00
#
_symmetry.space_group_name_H-M   'P 1'
#
loop_
_entity.id
_entity.type
_entity.pdbx_description
1 polymer ?
#
loop_
_entity_poly.entity_id
_entity_poly.type
_entity_poly.pdbx_seq_one_letter_code
_entity_poly.pdbx_strand_id
1 'polypeptide(L)'
;KRRCTKNISASKRDNNYGGNLVDEDMIVLRKRIHEMKMKEMNYEPPSSWMQWEKLYYANYDSDICDAMGFLQTKLMDTRPSLALAMMLLIVFSVPTSMVVVMFRFATLLR
;
A
#
# COMPACT_ATOMS: atom_id res chain seq x y z
N LYS A 1 10.03 37.75 -34.94
CA LYS A 1 10.06 37.11 -33.60
C LYS A 1 9.90 35.59 -33.76
N ARG A 2 11.00 34.84 -33.96
CA ARG A 2 10.94 33.38 -34.20
C ARG A 2 10.88 32.63 -32.86
N ARG A 3 9.78 31.92 -32.61
CA ARG A 3 9.57 31.12 -31.40
C ARG A 3 10.14 29.72 -31.65
N CYS A 4 11.28 29.42 -31.05
CA CYS A 4 11.88 28.08 -31.10
C CYS A 4 11.13 27.17 -30.13
N THR A 5 10.26 26.31 -30.66
CA THR A 5 9.60 25.24 -29.91
C THR A 5 10.63 24.13 -29.67
N LYS A 6 11.16 24.04 -28.45
CA LYS A 6 11.98 22.90 -28.02
C LYS A 6 11.06 21.71 -27.79
N ASN A 7 11.03 20.78 -28.73
CA ASN A 7 10.43 19.48 -28.53
C ASN A 7 11.32 18.70 -27.55
N ILE A 8 10.83 18.50 -26.33
CA ILE A 8 11.49 17.66 -25.34
C ILE A 8 11.17 16.20 -25.71
N SER A 9 12.07 15.59 -26.46
CA SER A 9 12.10 14.15 -26.68
C SER A 9 12.76 13.50 -25.47
N ALA A 10 11.99 12.83 -24.62
CA ALA A 10 12.53 11.94 -23.60
C ALA A 10 13.08 10.69 -24.29
N SER A 11 14.39 10.65 -24.56
CA SER A 11 15.04 9.45 -25.09
C SER A 11 15.05 8.38 -23.99
N LYS A 12 14.35 7.29 -24.24
CA LYS A 12 14.45 6.03 -23.50
C LYS A 12 15.92 5.59 -23.51
N ARG A 13 16.64 5.74 -22.39
CA ARG A 13 17.94 5.11 -22.20
C ARG A 13 17.73 3.78 -21.50
N ASP A 14 17.77 2.73 -22.31
CA ASP A 14 18.14 1.39 -21.85
C ASP A 14 19.47 1.48 -21.08
N ASN A 15 19.49 0.86 -19.90
CA ASN A 15 20.63 0.36 -19.11
C ASN A 15 20.26 0.36 -17.61
N ASN A 16 19.23 -0.41 -17.23
CA ASN A 16 18.75 -0.48 -15.85
C ASN A 16 19.21 -1.78 -15.15
N TYR A 17 20.49 -1.86 -14.81
CA TYR A 17 21.00 -2.90 -13.89
C TYR A 17 21.79 -2.31 -12.71
N GLY A 18 21.97 -0.99 -12.64
CA GLY A 18 22.68 -0.31 -11.55
C GLY A 18 21.87 0.72 -10.76
N GLY A 19 20.70 1.15 -11.27
CA GLY A 19 19.86 2.15 -10.60
C GLY A 19 19.05 1.57 -9.44
N ASN A 20 18.41 0.42 -9.66
CA ASN A 20 17.58 -0.22 -8.63
C ASN A 20 18.37 -0.58 -7.36
N LEU A 21 19.60 -1.08 -7.51
CA LEU A 21 20.42 -1.53 -6.38
C LEU A 21 20.80 -0.36 -5.46
N VAL A 22 21.07 0.81 -6.05
CA VAL A 22 21.31 2.05 -5.31
C VAL A 22 20.02 2.55 -4.65
N ASP A 23 18.87 2.45 -5.33
CA ASP A 23 17.58 2.84 -4.74
C ASP A 23 17.19 1.96 -3.54
N GLU A 24 17.44 0.65 -3.60
CA GLU A 24 17.22 -0.29 -2.48
C GLU A 24 18.10 0.05 -1.28
N ASP A 25 19.40 0.28 -1.50
CA ASP A 25 20.31 0.70 -0.43
C ASP A 25 19.92 2.07 0.16
N MET A 26 19.42 2.99 -0.66
CA MET A 26 18.94 4.30 -0.21
C MET A 26 17.64 4.21 0.61
N ILE A 27 16.74 3.27 0.31
CA ILE A 27 15.55 2.99 1.12
C ILE A 27 15.95 2.38 2.46
N VAL A 28 16.86 1.39 2.45
CA VAL A 28 17.37 0.76 3.68
C VAL A 28 18.06 1.79 4.57
N LEU A 29 18.85 2.71 3.99
CA LEU A 29 19.51 3.77 4.73
C LEU A 29 18.49 4.72 5.39
N ARG A 30 17.46 5.16 4.66
CA ARG A 30 16.39 6.01 5.22
C ARG A 30 15.66 5.30 6.35
N LYS A 31 15.34 4.02 6.19
CA LYS A 31 14.73 3.19 7.23
C LYS A 31 15.61 3.13 8.47
N ARG A 32 16.90 2.82 8.35
CA ARG A 32 17.82 2.74 9.49
C ARG A 32 18.05 4.08 10.19
N ILE A 33 18.11 5.19 9.45
CA ILE A 33 18.18 6.54 10.03
C ILE A 33 16.89 6.83 10.82
N HIS A 34 15.73 6.47 10.27
CA HIS A 34 14.46 6.66 10.95
C HIS A 34 14.36 5.79 12.20
N GLU A 35 14.72 4.51 12.12
CA GLU A 35 14.77 3.59 13.26
C GLU A 35 15.72 4.08 14.36
N MET A 36 16.94 4.52 14.01
CA MET A 36 17.89 5.08 14.98
C MET A 36 17.35 6.36 15.61
N LYS A 37 16.75 7.25 14.82
CA LYS A 37 16.14 8.48 15.34
C LYS A 37 14.96 8.19 16.28
N MET A 38 14.16 7.16 15.97
CA MET A 38 13.06 6.71 16.83
C MET A 38 13.56 6.11 18.15
N LYS A 39 14.68 5.37 18.12
CA LYS A 39 15.32 4.82 19.32
C LYS A 39 16.00 5.89 20.18
N GLU A 40 16.67 6.86 19.56
CA GLU A 40 17.37 7.95 20.24
C GLU A 40 16.41 8.93 20.92
N MET A 41 15.27 9.20 20.29
CA MET A 41 14.27 10.13 20.82
C MET A 41 13.34 9.54 21.89
N ASN A 42 13.55 8.29 22.36
CA ASN A 42 12.59 7.57 23.21
C ASN A 42 11.16 7.79 22.70
N TYR A 43 10.90 7.45 21.43
CA TYR A 43 9.60 7.71 20.81
C TYR A 43 8.52 6.94 21.57
N GLU A 44 7.87 7.60 22.53
CA GLU A 44 6.68 7.07 23.17
C GLU A 44 5.57 7.06 22.13
N PRO A 45 4.97 5.89 21.84
CA PRO A 45 3.83 5.83 20.93
C PRO A 45 2.74 6.78 21.45
N PRO A 46 2.01 7.46 20.54
CA PRO A 46 1.04 8.49 20.92
C PRO A 46 0.15 7.99 22.07
N SER A 47 -0.03 8.81 23.10
CA SER A 47 -0.70 8.38 24.34
C SER A 47 -2.12 7.84 24.08
N SER A 48 -2.74 8.28 22.99
CA SER A 48 -4.07 7.86 22.50
C SER A 48 -4.15 6.43 21.94
N TRP A 49 -3.03 5.75 21.69
CA TRP A 49 -3.03 4.40 21.14
C TRP A 49 -3.41 3.36 22.20
N MET A 50 -4.18 2.34 21.81
CA MET A 50 -4.51 1.23 22.70
C MET A 50 -3.27 0.43 23.05
N GLN A 51 -3.27 -0.22 24.22
CA GLN A 51 -2.11 -1.01 24.69
C GLN A 51 -1.70 -2.11 23.69
N TRP A 52 -2.66 -2.72 22.99
CA TRP A 52 -2.36 -3.73 21.96
C TRP A 52 -1.70 -3.13 20.71
N GLU A 53 -2.06 -1.89 20.32
CA GLU A 53 -1.42 -1.19 19.20
C GLU A 53 0.03 -0.82 19.54
N LYS A 54 0.26 -0.41 20.79
CA LYS A 54 1.61 -0.11 21.31
C LYS A 54 2.52 -1.33 21.32
N LEU A 55 1.98 -2.51 21.61
CA LEU A 55 2.72 -3.78 21.58
C LEU A 55 3.12 -4.21 20.16
N TYR A 56 2.37 -3.81 19.14
CA TYR A 56 2.62 -4.20 17.75
C TYR A 56 3.38 -3.12 16.94
N TYR A 57 3.55 -1.91 17.48
CA TYR A 57 4.13 -0.77 16.80
C TYR A 57 5.55 -1.01 16.24
N ALA A 58 6.39 -1.74 16.97
CA ALA A 58 7.77 -2.00 16.57
C ALA A 58 7.89 -2.81 15.27
N ASN A 59 6.95 -3.73 15.03
CA ASN A 59 6.93 -4.56 13.82
C ASN A 59 6.00 -4.00 12.73
N TYR A 60 5.13 -3.05 13.08
CA TYR A 60 4.16 -2.45 12.16
C TYR A 60 4.82 -1.80 10.94
N ASP A 61 5.91 -1.06 11.14
CA ASP A 61 6.58 -0.33 10.06
C ASP A 61 7.25 -1.27 9.04
N SER A 62 7.91 -2.33 9.52
CA SER A 62 8.49 -3.35 8.65
C SER A 62 7.42 -4.16 7.91
N ASP A 63 6.39 -4.60 8.63
CA ASP A 63 5.35 -5.46 8.09
C ASP A 63 4.56 -4.72 6.99
N ILE A 64 4.30 -3.43 7.17
CA ILE A 64 3.60 -2.61 6.18
C ILE A 64 4.45 -2.32 4.97
N CYS A 65 5.73 -1.98 5.14
CA CYS A 65 6.60 -1.73 4.00
C CYS A 65 6.72 -2.98 3.12
N ASP A 66 6.87 -4.16 3.73
CA ASP A 66 6.95 -5.43 3.01
C ASP A 66 5.61 -5.81 2.37
N ALA A 67 4.50 -5.65 3.10
CA ALA A 67 3.16 -5.91 2.57
C ALA A 67 2.79 -4.96 1.43
N MET A 68 3.15 -3.67 1.54
CA MET A 68 2.98 -2.66 0.50
C MET A 68 3.83 -2.99 -0.73
N GLY A 69 5.10 -3.36 -0.54
CA GLY A 69 5.98 -3.77 -1.63
C GLY A 69 5.43 -4.99 -2.37
N PHE A 70 5.01 -6.01 -1.63
CA PHE A 70 4.36 -7.19 -2.20
C PHE A 70 3.06 -6.84 -2.96
N LEU A 71 2.21 -6.00 -2.35
CA LEU A 71 0.97 -5.55 -2.96
C LEU A 71 1.23 -4.75 -4.23
N GLN A 72 2.24 -3.89 -4.23
CA GLN A 72 2.65 -3.10 -5.39
C GLN A 72 3.17 -4.00 -6.52
N THR A 73 4.03 -4.98 -6.23
CA THR A 73 4.49 -5.97 -7.21
C THR A 73 3.30 -6.76 -7.78
N LYS A 74 2.38 -7.22 -6.91
CA LYS A 74 1.18 -7.92 -7.35
C LYS A 74 0.29 -7.02 -8.20
N LEU A 75 0.05 -5.77 -7.82
CA LEU A 75 -0.75 -4.83 -8.61
C LEU A 75 -0.12 -4.55 -9.98
N MET A 76 1.21 -4.43 -10.05
CA MET A 76 1.93 -4.24 -11.31
C MET A 76 1.88 -5.48 -12.22
N ASP A 77 1.90 -6.68 -11.65
CA ASP A 77 1.80 -7.94 -12.41
C ASP A 77 0.36 -8.34 -12.75
N THR A 78 -0.62 -7.90 -11.95
CA THR A 78 -2.01 -8.28 -12.16
C THR A 78 -2.64 -7.53 -13.32
N ARG A 79 -3.37 -8.27 -14.15
CA ARG A 79 -4.23 -7.64 -15.17
C ARG A 79 -5.26 -6.77 -14.45
N PRO A 80 -5.51 -5.53 -14.91
CA PRO A 80 -6.45 -4.59 -14.26
C PRO A 80 -7.85 -5.18 -14.05
N SER A 81 -8.22 -6.21 -14.81
CA SER A 81 -9.46 -6.98 -14.63
C SER A 81 -9.54 -7.72 -13.29
N LEU A 82 -8.44 -8.22 -12.73
CA LEU A 82 -8.43 -8.95 -11.46
C LEU A 82 -8.70 -8.00 -10.28
N ALA A 83 -8.07 -6.83 -10.28
CA ALA A 83 -8.30 -5.82 -9.25
C ALA A 83 -9.77 -5.37 -9.26
N LEU A 84 -10.34 -5.13 -10.44
CA LEU A 84 -11.77 -4.81 -10.59
C LEU A 84 -12.68 -5.94 -10.10
N ALA A 85 -12.35 -7.20 -10.37
CA ALA A 85 -13.12 -8.35 -9.90
C ALA A 85 -13.10 -8.44 -8.37
N MET A 86 -11.94 -8.27 -7.72
CA MET A 86 -11.84 -8.27 -6.26
C MET A 86 -12.62 -7.10 -5.65
N MET A 87 -12.55 -5.92 -6.26
CA MET A 87 -13.29 -4.74 -5.80
C MET A 87 -14.81 -4.95 -5.91
N LEU A 88 -15.27 -5.55 -7.02
CA LEU A 88 -16.66 -5.98 -7.18
C LEU A 88 -17.09 -6.98 -6.11
N LEU A 89 -16.29 -8.01 -5.81
CA LEU A 89 -16.61 -8.98 -4.77
C LEU A 89 -16.77 -8.32 -3.39
N ILE A 90 -15.90 -7.37 -3.06
CA ILE A 90 -15.98 -6.61 -1.80
C ILE A 90 -17.28 -5.78 -1.79
N VAL A 91 -17.55 -5.03 -2.86
CA VAL A 91 -18.75 -4.19 -2.97
C VAL A 91 -20.03 -5.03 -2.93
N PHE A 92 -20.05 -6.22 -3.55
CA PHE A 92 -21.21 -7.11 -3.55
C PHE A 92 -21.39 -7.91 -2.26
N SER A 93 -20.35 -8.06 -1.42
CA SER A 93 -20.45 -8.81 -0.15
C SER A 93 -21.50 -8.21 0.81
N VAL A 94 -21.59 -6.88 0.86
CA VAL A 94 -22.53 -6.18 1.74
C VAL A 94 -23.98 -6.28 1.22
N PRO A 95 -24.31 -5.95 -0.04
CA PRO A 95 -25.64 -6.17 -0.61
C PRO A 95 -26.09 -7.62 -0.55
N THR A 96 -25.20 -8.59 -0.81
CA THR A 96 -25.57 -10.01 -0.77
C THR A 96 -25.97 -10.45 0.64
N SER A 97 -25.20 -10.09 1.67
CA SER A 97 -25.58 -10.35 3.05
C SER A 97 -26.92 -9.68 3.43
N MET A 98 -27.15 -8.44 3.00
CA MET A 98 -28.41 -7.72 3.23
C MET A 98 -29.61 -8.43 2.59
N VAL A 99 -29.48 -8.89 1.34
CA VAL A 99 -30.54 -9.64 0.64
C VAL A 99 -30.86 -10.94 1.37
N VAL A 100 -29.83 -11.67 1.83
CA VAL A 100 -30.03 -12.91 2.60
C VAL A 100 -30.79 -12.64 3.90
N VAL A 101 -30.42 -11.60 4.64
CA VAL A 101 -31.11 -11.21 5.88
C VAL A 101 -32.56 -10.83 5.61
N MET A 102 -32.82 -9.98 4.60
CA MET A 102 -34.17 -9.57 4.22
C MET A 102 -35.04 -10.76 3.81
N PHE A 103 -34.48 -11.70 3.03
CA PHE A 103 -35.18 -12.92 2.65
C PHE A 103 -35.56 -13.76 3.87
N ARG A 104 -34.62 -13.94 4.81
CA ARG A 104 -34.86 -14.67 6.06
C ARG A 104 -35.98 -14.04 6.90
N PHE A 105 -35.98 -12.71 7.03
CA PHE A 105 -37.06 -12.00 7.72
C PHE A 105 -38.41 -12.17 7.01
N ALA A 106 -38.47 -12.01 5.69
CA ALA A 106 -39.69 -12.19 4.92
C ALA A 106 -40.26 -13.61 5.01
N THR A 107 -39.40 -14.63 5.09
CA THR A 107 -39.83 -16.02 5.31
C THR A 107 -40.29 -16.32 6.74
N LEU A 108 -39.81 -15.59 7.75
CA LEU A 108 -40.23 -15.77 9.14
C LEU A 108 -41.50 -14.99 9.48
N LEU A 109 -41.79 -13.91 8.75
CA LEU A 109 -42.99 -13.08 8.95
C LEU A 109 -44.22 -13.62 8.19
N ARG A 110 -44.03 -14.57 7.27
CA ARG A 110 -45.07 -15.32 6.56
C ARG A 110 -45.43 -16.57 7.35
#